data_AF-A0A1G4ICY2-F1
#
_entry.id   AF-A0A1G4ICY2-F1
#
_cell.length_a   1.000
_cell.length_b   1.000
_cell.length_c   1.000
_cell.angle_alpha   90.00
_cell.angle_beta   90.00
_cell.angle_gamma   90.00
#
_symmetry.space_group_name_H-M   'P 1'
#
loop_
_entity.id
_entity.type
_entity.pdbx_description
1 polymer ?
#
loop_
_entity_poly.entity_id
_entity_poly.type
_entity_poly.pdbx_seq_one_letter_code
_entity_poly.pdbx_strand_id
1 'polypeptide(L)'
;MAFLLSAWLPTFRTYFSLFSTIAWQVMEGMLLDAVSKSMVAEGAKLVPKYGVRNSALMSLSVNALKGNPTYDKARTLSNRELSRLFPRGFSIAVVEHIVASSNQTAHLRLEECFSKYAILSTVAKNSDTYQLGCYKPPGVREVVSEAMDSKFSALLPYCEHWAEAVALECLPSNTPFAAKLALEFIDTTCYYAERMRSLGSVVEAGNILLQSRISDPFAAEPHSIGVSGGVKKGEKNDAFWQKFATTVPLSSGPHASHGMLGYEWYILRMKVGAILSLGMLSFMGEKSRSRLETKSMVRSIICGIL
;
A
#
# COMPACT_ATOMS: atom_id res chain seq x y z
N MET A 1 -20.77 30.06 -52.28
CA MET A 1 -19.97 29.79 -51.06
C MET A 1 -20.56 30.35 -49.77
N ALA A 2 -21.34 31.45 -49.77
CA ALA A 2 -21.91 32.02 -48.54
C ALA A 2 -22.95 31.12 -47.81
N PHE A 3 -23.66 30.25 -48.53
CA PHE A 3 -24.71 29.37 -47.97
C PHE A 3 -24.16 28.15 -47.19
N LEU A 4 -22.92 27.75 -47.42
CA LEU A 4 -22.30 26.63 -46.68
C LEU A 4 -21.69 27.08 -45.36
N LEU A 5 -21.36 28.36 -45.18
CA LEU A 5 -20.86 28.88 -43.90
C LEU A 5 -22.00 29.15 -42.89
N SER A 6 -23.18 29.57 -43.36
CA SER A 6 -24.32 29.88 -42.47
C SER A 6 -24.96 28.64 -41.82
N ALA A 7 -24.83 27.46 -42.42
CA ALA A 7 -25.33 26.20 -41.86
C ALA A 7 -24.37 25.57 -40.82
N TRP A 8 -23.08 25.94 -40.83
CA TRP A 8 -22.06 25.40 -39.93
C TRP A 8 -21.90 26.22 -38.64
N LEU A 9 -22.20 27.52 -38.68
CA LEU A 9 -22.13 28.40 -37.51
C LEU A 9 -23.07 28.01 -36.36
N PRO A 10 -24.35 27.65 -36.60
CA PRO A 10 -25.27 27.23 -35.54
C PRO A 10 -24.87 25.89 -34.93
N THR A 11 -24.51 24.90 -35.75
CA THR A 11 -24.05 23.58 -35.30
C THR A 11 -22.76 23.67 -34.51
N PHE A 12 -21.77 24.44 -34.98
CA PHE A 12 -20.53 24.68 -34.24
C PHE A 12 -20.78 25.37 -32.89
N ARG A 13 -21.72 26.32 -32.82
CA ARG A 13 -22.09 27.00 -31.57
C ARG A 13 -22.77 26.04 -30.58
N THR A 14 -23.60 25.12 -31.07
CA THR A 14 -24.23 24.08 -30.24
C THR A 14 -23.22 23.06 -29.75
N TYR A 15 -22.31 22.59 -30.60
CA TYR A 15 -21.23 21.67 -30.20
C TYR A 15 -20.25 22.32 -29.22
N PHE A 16 -19.89 23.59 -29.43
CA PHE A 16 -19.04 24.34 -28.49
C PHE A 16 -19.72 24.58 -27.14
N SER A 17 -21.03 24.87 -27.13
CA SER A 17 -21.83 25.00 -25.91
C SER A 17 -21.97 23.67 -25.16
N LEU A 18 -22.18 22.57 -25.87
CA LEU A 18 -22.27 21.24 -25.27
C LEU A 18 -20.90 20.83 -24.69
N PHE A 19 -19.82 21.07 -25.44
CA PHE A 19 -18.46 20.77 -25.01
C PHE A 19 -18.03 21.64 -23.82
N SER A 20 -18.35 22.93 -23.82
CA SER A 20 -18.07 23.81 -22.68
C SER A 20 -18.87 23.42 -21.44
N THR A 21 -20.11 22.98 -21.60
CA THR A 21 -20.95 22.48 -20.50
C THR A 21 -20.38 21.18 -19.92
N ILE A 22 -19.97 20.24 -20.76
CA ILE A 22 -19.35 18.97 -20.33
C ILE A 22 -18.00 19.24 -19.66
N ALA A 23 -17.15 20.07 -20.24
CA ALA A 23 -15.85 20.44 -19.67
C ALA A 23 -16.02 21.14 -18.31
N TRP A 24 -17.03 22.02 -18.19
CA TRP A 24 -17.37 22.67 -16.93
C TRP A 24 -17.85 21.67 -15.88
N GLN A 25 -18.76 20.75 -16.22
CA GLN A 25 -19.24 19.70 -15.32
C GLN A 25 -18.12 18.78 -14.85
N VAL A 26 -17.19 18.42 -15.73
CA VAL A 26 -16.01 17.60 -15.39
C VAL A 26 -15.08 18.37 -14.44
N MET A 27 -14.78 19.65 -14.74
CA MET A 27 -13.96 20.49 -13.85
C MET A 27 -14.61 20.68 -12.47
N GLU A 28 -15.92 20.89 -12.43
CA GLU A 28 -16.67 21.05 -11.19
C GLU A 28 -16.69 19.76 -10.37
N GLY A 29 -16.85 18.60 -11.02
CA GLY A 29 -16.76 17.29 -10.39
C GLY A 29 -15.36 17.01 -9.80
N MET A 30 -14.29 17.31 -10.55
CA MET A 30 -12.91 17.15 -10.06
C MET A 30 -12.63 18.04 -8.84
N LEU A 31 -13.15 19.26 -8.85
CA LEU A 31 -12.96 20.19 -7.74
C LEU A 31 -13.70 19.73 -6.48
N LEU A 32 -14.93 19.22 -6.62
CA LEU A 32 -15.71 18.68 -5.51
C LEU A 32 -15.06 17.43 -4.90
N ASP A 33 -14.48 16.56 -5.74
CA ASP A 33 -13.69 15.41 -5.28
C ASP A 33 -12.44 15.85 -4.51
N ALA A 34 -11.71 16.86 -5.01
CA ALA A 34 -10.55 17.42 -4.33
C ALA A 34 -10.91 18.07 -2.99
N VAL A 35 -12.04 18.78 -2.91
CA VAL A 35 -12.58 19.34 -1.67
C VAL A 35 -12.93 18.23 -0.68
N SER A 36 -13.67 17.21 -1.14
CA SER A 36 -14.07 16.06 -0.31
C SER A 36 -12.86 15.35 0.29
N LYS A 37 -11.85 15.02 -0.52
CA LYS A 37 -10.59 14.40 -0.06
C LYS A 37 -9.86 15.26 0.97
N SER A 38 -9.80 16.58 0.75
CA SER A 38 -9.12 17.50 1.66
C SER A 38 -9.87 17.64 2.99
N MET A 39 -11.20 17.70 2.95
CA MET A 39 -12.04 17.73 4.16
C MET A 39 -11.82 16.47 5.01
N VAL A 40 -11.82 15.32 4.37
CA VAL A 40 -11.63 14.03 5.04
C VAL A 40 -10.23 13.92 5.64
N ALA A 41 -9.19 14.40 4.93
CA ALA A 41 -7.82 14.44 5.45
C ALA A 41 -7.69 15.36 6.67
N GLU A 42 -8.32 16.53 6.68
CA GLU A 42 -8.37 17.39 7.88
C GLU A 42 -9.20 16.74 9.00
N GLY A 43 -10.30 16.07 8.68
CA GLY A 43 -11.08 15.27 9.63
C GLY A 43 -10.24 14.21 10.32
N ALA A 44 -9.41 13.47 9.58
CA ALA A 44 -8.52 12.47 10.14
C ALA A 44 -7.58 13.08 11.20
N LYS A 45 -6.96 14.23 10.94
CA LYS A 45 -6.09 14.93 11.92
C LYS A 45 -6.80 15.32 13.22
N LEU A 46 -8.11 15.51 13.17
CA LEU A 46 -8.94 15.92 14.31
C LEU A 46 -9.45 14.73 15.14
N VAL A 47 -9.49 13.51 14.58
CA VAL A 47 -9.98 12.30 15.26
C VAL A 47 -9.28 12.03 16.59
N PRO A 48 -7.94 12.11 16.73
CA PRO A 48 -7.27 11.82 18.00
C PRO A 48 -7.73 12.70 19.17
N LYS A 49 -8.26 13.90 18.88
CA LYS A 49 -8.71 14.87 19.89
C LYS A 49 -10.22 14.80 20.15
N TYR A 50 -11.01 14.61 19.11
CA TYR A 50 -12.46 14.79 19.17
C TYR A 50 -13.25 13.49 19.04
N GLY A 51 -12.62 12.41 18.58
CA GLY A 51 -13.28 11.15 18.25
C GLY A 51 -13.96 11.16 16.88
N VAL A 52 -14.31 9.96 16.42
CA VAL A 52 -14.87 9.74 15.07
C VAL A 52 -16.38 10.03 15.05
N ARG A 53 -17.07 9.81 16.18
CA ARG A 53 -18.52 10.03 16.31
C ARG A 53 -18.92 11.47 16.63
N ASN A 54 -17.95 12.39 16.71
CA ASN A 54 -18.25 13.77 17.05
C ASN A 54 -19.09 14.44 15.96
N SER A 55 -20.29 14.91 16.32
CA SER A 55 -21.20 15.58 15.38
C SER A 55 -20.65 16.88 14.80
N ALA A 56 -19.68 17.50 15.49
CA ALA A 56 -18.98 18.69 15.01
C ALA A 56 -17.77 18.37 14.12
N LEU A 57 -17.40 17.10 13.92
CA LEU A 57 -16.19 16.74 13.16
C LEU A 57 -16.21 17.34 11.75
N MET A 58 -17.36 17.27 11.06
CA MET A 58 -17.51 17.84 9.72
C MET A 58 -17.33 19.37 9.70
N SER A 59 -17.95 20.09 10.65
CA SER A 59 -17.82 21.55 10.70
C SER A 59 -16.41 21.99 11.10
N LEU A 60 -15.75 21.25 12.00
CA LEU A 60 -14.36 21.47 12.38
C LEU A 60 -13.40 21.22 11.21
N SER A 61 -13.63 20.19 10.38
CA SER A 61 -12.85 19.94 9.16
C SER A 61 -13.01 21.06 8.13
N VAL A 62 -14.23 21.55 7.91
CA VAL A 62 -14.46 22.72 7.03
C VAL A 62 -13.75 23.95 7.58
N ASN A 63 -13.80 24.15 8.90
CA ASN A 63 -13.09 25.24 9.56
C ASN A 63 -11.58 25.13 9.44
N ALA A 64 -11.00 23.92 9.52
CA ALA A 64 -9.56 23.70 9.36
C ALA A 64 -9.06 24.02 7.95
N LEU A 65 -9.93 23.90 6.94
CA LEU A 65 -9.65 24.32 5.57
C LEU A 65 -9.70 25.86 5.39
N LYS A 66 -10.13 26.63 6.40
CA LYS A 66 -10.11 28.11 6.39
C LYS A 66 -8.68 28.62 6.49
N GLY A 67 -8.02 28.67 5.34
CA GLY A 67 -6.65 29.17 5.20
C GLY A 67 -6.05 28.90 3.83
N ASN A 68 -6.61 27.93 3.09
CA ASN A 68 -6.12 27.58 1.76
C ASN A 68 -7.03 28.17 0.66
N PRO A 69 -6.54 29.11 -0.17
CA PRO A 69 -7.33 29.78 -1.20
C PRO A 69 -7.84 28.80 -2.29
N THR A 70 -7.18 27.65 -2.46
CA THR A 70 -7.58 26.59 -3.39
C THR A 70 -8.94 25.99 -3.07
N TYR A 71 -9.39 26.07 -1.81
CA TYR A 71 -10.62 25.44 -1.33
C TYR A 71 -11.69 26.43 -0.87
N ASP A 72 -11.64 27.68 -1.34
CA ASP A 72 -12.64 28.71 -1.01
C ASP A 72 -14.08 28.29 -1.36
N LYS A 73 -14.27 27.44 -2.38
CA LYS A 73 -15.58 26.84 -2.69
C LYS A 73 -16.12 25.92 -1.60
N ALA A 74 -15.27 25.28 -0.79
CA ALA A 74 -15.74 24.51 0.37
C ALA A 74 -16.44 25.40 1.41
N ARG A 75 -16.11 26.71 1.43
CA ARG A 75 -16.70 27.71 2.33
C ARG A 75 -18.11 28.12 1.91
N THR A 76 -18.46 27.97 0.63
CA THR A 76 -19.77 28.36 0.09
C THR A 76 -20.77 27.21 0.09
N LEU A 77 -20.33 25.98 0.37
CA LEU A 77 -21.22 24.81 0.39
C LEU A 77 -22.12 24.87 1.63
N SER A 78 -23.42 24.78 1.39
CA SER A 78 -24.42 24.58 2.43
C SER A 78 -24.24 23.21 3.10
N ASN A 79 -24.73 23.06 4.33
CA ASN A 79 -24.73 21.76 5.03
C ASN A 79 -25.42 20.65 4.20
N ARG A 80 -26.40 21.01 3.37
CA ARG A 80 -27.08 20.07 2.47
C ARG A 80 -26.17 19.56 1.35
N GLU A 81 -25.32 20.43 0.81
CA GLU A 81 -24.35 20.06 -0.23
C GLU A 81 -23.19 19.25 0.36
N LEU A 82 -22.73 19.59 1.56
CA LEU A 82 -21.73 18.81 2.29
C LEU A 82 -22.23 17.38 2.57
N SER A 83 -23.47 17.23 3.03
CA SER A 83 -24.07 15.90 3.24
C SER A 83 -24.22 15.08 1.95
N ARG A 84 -24.35 15.74 0.79
CA ARG A 84 -24.38 15.06 -0.52
C ARG A 84 -23.00 14.53 -0.94
N LEU A 85 -21.90 15.17 -0.49
CA LEU A 85 -20.54 14.69 -0.74
C LEU A 85 -20.25 13.38 0.02
N PHE A 86 -20.94 13.15 1.14
CA PHE A 86 -20.72 11.99 2.02
C PHE A 86 -22.04 11.23 2.26
N PRO A 87 -22.55 10.49 1.25
CA PRO A 87 -23.86 9.85 1.32
C PRO A 87 -23.98 8.80 2.44
N ARG A 88 -22.86 8.17 2.84
CA ARG A 88 -22.80 7.22 3.97
C ARG A 88 -22.42 7.88 5.30
N GLY A 89 -22.16 9.19 5.30
CA GLY A 89 -21.75 9.97 6.45
C GLY A 89 -20.27 10.38 6.40
N PHE A 90 -19.97 11.56 6.94
CA PHE A 90 -18.61 12.10 6.99
C PHE A 90 -17.68 11.25 7.87
N SER A 91 -18.18 10.79 9.03
CA SER A 91 -17.39 9.99 9.98
C SER A 91 -16.85 8.70 9.34
N ILE A 92 -17.65 7.97 8.56
CA ILE A 92 -17.15 6.77 7.87
C ILE A 92 -16.17 7.11 6.75
N ALA A 93 -16.37 8.22 6.02
CA ALA A 93 -15.41 8.66 5.02
C ALA A 93 -14.02 8.98 5.64
N VAL A 94 -14.01 9.56 6.84
CA VAL A 94 -12.79 9.77 7.64
C VAL A 94 -12.13 8.46 8.05
N VAL A 95 -12.91 7.47 8.52
CA VAL A 95 -12.37 6.14 8.85
C VAL A 95 -11.76 5.47 7.62
N GLU A 96 -12.47 5.48 6.49
CA GLU A 96 -11.98 4.89 5.24
C GLU A 96 -10.68 5.54 4.77
N HIS A 97 -10.55 6.86 4.92
CA HIS A 97 -9.30 7.56 4.61
C HIS A 97 -8.17 7.17 5.55
N ILE A 98 -8.43 7.05 6.86
CA ILE A 98 -7.42 6.60 7.83
C ILE A 98 -6.96 5.17 7.49
N VAL A 99 -7.89 4.26 7.19
CA VAL A 99 -7.56 2.88 6.83
C VAL A 99 -6.78 2.85 5.52
N ALA A 100 -7.23 3.54 4.48
CA ALA A 100 -6.53 3.63 3.20
C ALA A 100 -5.12 4.23 3.36
N SER A 101 -4.97 5.28 4.18
CA SER A 101 -3.68 5.87 4.50
C SER A 101 -2.77 4.88 5.24
N SER A 102 -3.29 4.13 6.22
CA SER A 102 -2.53 3.09 6.92
C SER A 102 -2.08 1.96 5.99
N ASN A 103 -2.92 1.56 5.03
CA ASN A 103 -2.59 0.58 4.01
C ASN A 103 -1.47 1.10 3.11
N GLN A 104 -1.55 2.37 2.69
CA GLN A 104 -0.53 3.02 1.88
C GLN A 104 0.80 3.11 2.62
N THR A 105 0.80 3.46 3.91
CA THR A 105 2.03 3.47 4.74
C THR A 105 2.67 2.09 4.79
N ALA A 106 1.89 1.03 5.02
CA ALA A 106 2.40 -0.33 5.01
C ALA A 106 2.93 -0.73 3.62
N HIS A 107 2.23 -0.38 2.54
CA HIS A 107 2.66 -0.65 1.17
C HIS A 107 4.01 0.01 0.85
N LEU A 108 4.15 1.30 1.12
CA LEU A 108 5.40 2.03 0.91
C LEU A 108 6.55 1.40 1.69
N ARG A 109 6.29 1.02 2.94
CA ARG A 109 7.29 0.35 3.78
C ARG A 109 7.70 -1.01 3.23
N LEU A 110 6.74 -1.80 2.73
CA LEU A 110 7.03 -3.08 2.10
C LEU A 110 7.82 -2.93 0.80
N GLU A 111 7.56 -1.87 0.02
CA GLU A 111 8.35 -1.60 -1.19
C GLU A 111 9.78 -1.16 -0.85
N GLU A 112 9.97 -0.33 0.19
CA GLU A 112 11.30 0.04 0.68
C GLU A 112 12.10 -1.18 1.14
N CYS A 113 11.49 -2.07 1.94
CA CYS A 113 12.20 -3.20 2.55
C CYS A 113 12.29 -4.45 1.66
N PHE A 114 11.28 -4.70 0.83
CA PHE A 114 11.09 -5.96 0.10
C PHE A 114 10.84 -5.76 -1.41
N SER A 115 11.26 -4.62 -1.97
CA SER A 115 11.42 -4.54 -3.43
C SER A 115 12.48 -5.53 -3.89
N LYS A 116 12.29 -6.04 -5.11
CA LYS A 116 13.24 -6.96 -5.76
C LYS A 116 14.67 -6.39 -5.73
N TYR A 117 14.81 -5.09 -5.99
CA TYR A 117 16.10 -4.42 -5.99
C TYR A 117 16.71 -4.30 -4.58
N ALA A 118 15.90 -3.90 -3.58
CA ALA A 118 16.37 -3.79 -2.20
C ALA A 118 16.91 -5.12 -1.67
N ILE A 119 16.21 -6.22 -1.96
CA ILE A 119 16.63 -7.55 -1.52
C ILE A 119 17.90 -8.01 -2.23
N LEU A 120 17.96 -7.90 -3.57
CA LEU A 120 19.14 -8.31 -4.32
C LEU A 120 20.37 -7.51 -3.90
N SER A 121 20.23 -6.21 -3.67
CA SER A 121 21.31 -5.37 -3.14
C SER A 121 21.73 -5.80 -1.73
N THR A 122 20.77 -6.15 -0.87
CA THR A 122 21.08 -6.61 0.50
C THR A 122 21.78 -7.97 0.49
N VAL A 123 21.35 -8.89 -0.38
CA VAL A 123 21.99 -10.20 -0.58
C VAL A 123 23.41 -10.03 -1.13
N ALA A 124 23.60 -9.16 -2.12
CA ALA A 124 24.92 -8.90 -2.70
C ALA A 124 25.90 -8.30 -1.68
N LYS A 125 25.45 -7.33 -0.88
CA LYS A 125 26.21 -6.74 0.25
C LYS A 125 26.60 -7.77 1.30
N ASN A 126 25.75 -8.78 1.51
CA ASN A 126 25.95 -9.86 2.48
C ASN A 126 26.40 -11.17 1.80
N SER A 127 27.01 -11.11 0.63
CA SER A 127 27.34 -12.32 -0.14
C SER A 127 28.30 -13.25 0.60
N ASP A 128 29.32 -12.71 1.26
CA ASP A 128 30.28 -13.51 2.03
C ASP A 128 29.60 -14.16 3.27
N THR A 129 28.71 -13.46 3.97
CA THR A 129 27.98 -14.01 5.14
C THR A 129 26.88 -14.99 4.73
N TYR A 130 26.27 -14.80 3.56
CA TYR A 130 25.33 -15.75 2.96
C TYR A 130 26.03 -17.06 2.61
N GLN A 131 27.22 -17.00 2.00
CA GLN A 131 28.01 -18.18 1.64
C GLN A 131 28.40 -19.03 2.86
N LEU A 132 28.64 -18.37 4.00
CA LEU A 132 28.92 -19.02 5.29
C LEU A 132 27.65 -19.52 6.01
N GLY A 133 26.47 -19.31 5.44
CA GLY A 133 25.18 -19.66 6.06
C GLY A 133 24.78 -18.77 7.23
N CYS A 134 25.53 -17.69 7.49
CA CYS A 134 25.30 -16.76 8.60
C CYS A 134 24.25 -15.69 8.31
N TYR A 135 23.85 -15.51 7.04
CA TYR A 135 22.79 -14.61 6.62
C TYR A 135 21.70 -15.38 5.89
N LYS A 136 20.44 -15.18 6.31
CA LYS A 136 19.25 -15.68 5.61
C LYS A 136 18.47 -14.49 5.06
N PRO A 137 17.99 -14.57 3.81
CA PRO A 137 17.17 -13.51 3.26
C PRO A 137 15.83 -13.48 4.02
N PRO A 138 15.14 -12.32 4.07
CA PRO A 138 13.86 -12.23 4.75
C PRO A 138 12.86 -13.21 4.17
N GLY A 139 12.08 -13.86 5.03
CA GLY A 139 11.04 -14.80 4.65
C GLY A 139 9.64 -14.18 4.71
N VAL A 140 8.64 -15.06 4.60
CA VAL A 140 7.22 -14.70 4.67
C VAL A 140 6.88 -14.07 6.02
N ARG A 141 7.47 -14.57 7.11
CA ARG A 141 7.20 -14.08 8.47
C ARG A 141 7.64 -12.65 8.65
N GLU A 142 8.82 -12.30 8.15
CA GLU A 142 9.39 -10.95 8.23
C GLU A 142 8.55 -9.96 7.44
N VAL A 143 8.09 -10.33 6.24
CA VAL A 143 7.19 -9.49 5.44
C VAL A 143 5.88 -9.22 6.18
N VAL A 144 5.23 -10.27 6.69
CA VAL A 144 3.94 -10.11 7.38
C VAL A 144 4.12 -9.33 8.68
N SER A 145 5.21 -9.54 9.42
CA SER A 145 5.52 -8.78 10.63
C SER A 145 5.71 -7.29 10.32
N GLU A 146 6.50 -6.93 9.32
CA GLU A 146 6.74 -5.54 8.94
C GLU A 146 5.45 -4.86 8.45
N ALA A 147 4.62 -5.58 7.68
CA ALA A 147 3.32 -5.07 7.22
C ALA A 147 2.39 -4.74 8.40
N MET A 148 2.28 -5.66 9.37
CA MET A 148 1.44 -5.47 10.56
C MET A 148 1.98 -4.36 11.45
N ASP A 149 3.29 -4.36 11.75
CA ASP A 149 3.93 -3.34 12.57
C ASP A 149 3.75 -1.95 11.94
N SER A 150 3.88 -1.82 10.63
CA SER A 150 3.65 -0.57 9.90
C SER A 150 2.20 -0.10 9.98
N LYS A 151 1.25 -1.02 9.75
CA LYS A 151 -0.18 -0.70 9.80
C LYS A 151 -0.61 -0.27 11.20
N PHE A 152 -0.27 -1.04 12.24
CA PHE A 152 -0.64 -0.69 13.61
C PHE A 152 0.06 0.58 14.10
N SER A 153 1.30 0.83 13.67
CA SER A 153 2.00 2.08 14.00
C SER A 153 1.33 3.28 13.35
N ALA A 154 0.85 3.16 12.10
CA ALA A 154 0.08 4.21 11.42
C ALA A 154 -1.29 4.47 12.07
N LEU A 155 -1.89 3.45 12.68
CA LEU A 155 -3.17 3.56 13.40
C LEU A 155 -3.03 4.05 14.84
N LEU A 156 -1.82 4.02 15.41
CA LEU A 156 -1.55 4.37 16.80
C LEU A 156 -2.12 5.74 17.23
N PRO A 157 -2.06 6.82 16.42
CA PRO A 157 -2.64 8.11 16.80
C PRO A 157 -4.15 8.07 17.05
N TYR A 158 -4.85 7.08 16.48
CA TYR A 158 -6.31 6.96 16.54
C TYR A 158 -6.79 5.92 17.55
N CYS A 159 -5.87 5.27 18.29
CA CYS A 159 -6.18 4.07 19.07
C CYS A 159 -7.30 4.26 20.11
N GLU A 160 -7.35 5.42 20.79
CA GLU A 160 -8.37 5.74 21.80
C GLU A 160 -9.80 5.73 21.24
N HIS A 161 -9.97 6.06 19.95
CA HIS A 161 -11.27 6.12 19.28
C HIS A 161 -11.45 5.01 18.24
N TRP A 162 -10.52 4.05 18.18
CA TRP A 162 -10.53 3.06 17.10
C TRP A 162 -11.68 2.06 17.24
N ALA A 163 -12.11 1.74 18.46
CA ALA A 163 -13.32 0.93 18.68
C ALA A 163 -14.58 1.58 18.08
N GLU A 164 -14.69 2.92 18.13
CA GLU A 164 -15.79 3.64 17.48
C GLU A 164 -15.70 3.56 15.95
N ALA A 165 -14.48 3.63 15.40
CA ALA A 165 -14.22 3.50 13.97
C ALA A 165 -14.63 2.12 13.46
N VAL A 166 -14.19 1.04 14.13
CA VAL A 166 -14.56 -0.33 13.78
C VAL A 166 -16.06 -0.56 13.90
N ALA A 167 -16.72 0.01 14.91
CA ALA A 167 -18.17 -0.06 15.01
C ALA A 167 -18.90 0.59 13.81
N LEU A 168 -18.33 1.64 13.21
CA LEU A 168 -18.87 2.23 11.97
C LEU A 168 -18.62 1.34 10.75
N GLU A 169 -17.46 0.68 10.67
CA GLU A 169 -17.12 -0.26 9.60
C GLU A 169 -18.02 -1.49 9.60
N CYS A 170 -18.44 -1.97 10.77
CA CYS A 170 -19.32 -3.13 10.92
C CYS A 170 -20.80 -2.85 10.58
N LEU A 171 -21.18 -1.60 10.31
CA LEU A 171 -22.55 -1.30 9.86
C LEU A 171 -22.80 -1.91 8.48
N PRO A 172 -23.96 -2.54 8.21
CA PRO A 172 -24.22 -3.25 6.95
C PRO A 172 -23.98 -2.41 5.68
N SER A 173 -24.25 -1.11 5.73
CA SER A 173 -24.01 -0.18 4.61
C SER A 173 -22.53 0.12 4.34
N ASN A 174 -21.65 -0.18 5.30
CA ASN A 174 -20.22 0.12 5.27
C ASN A 174 -19.37 -1.14 5.14
N THR A 175 -19.85 -2.29 5.60
CA THR A 175 -19.13 -3.57 5.58
C THR A 175 -18.50 -3.91 4.22
N PRO A 176 -19.15 -3.73 3.05
CA PRO A 176 -18.52 -4.03 1.77
C PRO A 176 -17.28 -3.16 1.48
N PHE A 177 -17.31 -1.89 1.90
CA PHE A 177 -16.21 -0.95 1.69
C PHE A 177 -15.06 -1.20 2.68
N ALA A 178 -15.39 -1.48 3.93
CA ALA A 178 -14.42 -1.88 4.94
C ALA A 178 -13.74 -3.21 4.55
N ALA A 179 -14.50 -4.19 4.07
CA ALA A 179 -13.97 -5.46 3.58
C ALA A 179 -13.02 -5.25 2.39
N LYS A 180 -13.39 -4.39 1.44
CA LYS A 180 -12.50 -4.03 0.32
C LYS A 180 -11.16 -3.48 0.82
N LEU A 181 -11.18 -2.50 1.73
CA LEU A 181 -9.96 -1.89 2.27
C LEU A 181 -9.12 -2.89 3.08
N ALA A 182 -9.75 -3.79 3.84
CA ALA A 182 -9.04 -4.86 4.53
C ALA A 182 -8.37 -5.83 3.54
N LEU A 183 -9.09 -6.23 2.50
CA LEU A 183 -8.58 -7.11 1.45
C LEU A 183 -7.45 -6.48 0.66
N GLU A 184 -7.48 -5.18 0.36
CA GLU A 184 -6.37 -4.48 -0.30
C GLU A 184 -5.06 -4.59 0.50
N PHE A 185 -5.12 -4.43 1.82
CA PHE A 185 -3.96 -4.63 2.69
C PHE A 185 -3.50 -6.08 2.72
N ILE A 186 -4.45 -7.02 2.87
CA ILE A 186 -4.15 -8.45 2.92
C ILE A 186 -3.48 -8.89 1.62
N ASP A 187 -4.06 -8.53 0.48
CA ASP A 187 -3.58 -8.92 -0.84
C ASP A 187 -2.22 -8.29 -1.14
N THR A 188 -2.01 -7.03 -0.75
CA THR A 188 -0.69 -6.37 -0.82
C THR A 188 0.33 -7.15 -0.01
N THR A 189 0.01 -7.49 1.24
CA THR A 189 0.92 -8.24 2.12
C THR A 189 1.23 -9.63 1.54
N CYS A 190 0.22 -10.34 1.03
CA CYS A 190 0.38 -11.65 0.39
C CYS A 190 1.28 -11.56 -0.85
N TYR A 191 1.11 -10.52 -1.66
CA TYR A 191 1.94 -10.28 -2.84
C TYR A 191 3.43 -10.15 -2.50
N TYR A 192 3.80 -9.37 -1.47
CA TYR A 192 5.18 -9.29 -1.02
C TYR A 192 5.68 -10.59 -0.38
N ALA A 193 4.81 -11.30 0.36
CA ALA A 193 5.18 -12.54 1.01
C ALA A 193 5.49 -13.65 -0.01
N GLU A 194 4.66 -13.80 -1.05
CA GLU A 194 4.95 -14.70 -2.17
C GLU A 194 6.20 -14.30 -2.92
N ARG A 195 6.34 -13.01 -3.20
CA ARG A 195 7.56 -12.46 -3.81
C ARG A 195 8.80 -12.88 -3.05
N MET A 196 8.78 -12.79 -1.72
CA MET A 196 9.92 -13.19 -0.89
C MET A 196 10.15 -14.70 -0.87
N ARG A 197 9.08 -15.50 -0.87
CA ARG A 197 9.21 -16.96 -0.99
C ARG A 197 9.88 -17.34 -2.32
N SER A 198 9.40 -16.82 -3.43
CA SER A 198 9.97 -17.09 -4.76
C SER A 198 11.41 -16.58 -4.89
N LEU A 199 11.67 -15.37 -4.37
CA LEU A 199 13.00 -14.77 -4.40
C LEU A 199 13.98 -15.55 -3.52
N GLY A 200 13.53 -16.11 -2.39
CA GLY A 200 14.34 -17.02 -1.57
C GLY A 200 14.87 -18.20 -2.37
N SER A 201 13.99 -18.89 -3.12
CA SER A 201 14.39 -20.01 -3.98
C SER A 201 15.37 -19.59 -5.09
N VAL A 202 15.16 -18.41 -5.69
CA VAL A 202 16.08 -17.85 -6.69
C VAL A 202 17.43 -17.53 -6.06
N VAL A 203 17.46 -16.88 -4.90
CA VAL A 203 18.70 -16.53 -4.20
C VAL A 203 19.46 -17.78 -3.78
N GLU A 204 18.78 -18.83 -3.34
CA GLU A 204 19.41 -20.11 -3.01
C GLU A 204 20.06 -20.75 -4.24
N ALA A 205 19.36 -20.82 -5.37
CA ALA A 205 19.91 -21.32 -6.64
C ALA A 205 21.09 -20.46 -7.14
N GLY A 206 20.98 -19.14 -7.05
CA GLY A 206 22.05 -18.22 -7.42
C GLY A 206 23.29 -18.34 -6.52
N ASN A 207 23.10 -18.64 -5.23
CA ASN A 207 24.20 -18.86 -4.30
C ASN A 207 24.98 -20.13 -4.64
N ILE A 208 24.29 -21.22 -5.00
CA ILE A 208 24.95 -22.45 -5.48
C ILE A 208 25.83 -22.14 -6.70
N LEU A 209 25.34 -21.34 -7.65
CA LEU A 209 26.10 -20.91 -8.83
C LEU A 209 27.28 -19.98 -8.50
N LEU A 210 27.14 -19.12 -7.50
CA LEU A 210 28.25 -18.30 -7.02
C LEU A 210 29.33 -19.15 -6.35
N GLN A 211 28.95 -20.14 -5.55
CA GLN A 211 29.89 -21.07 -4.92
C GLN A 211 30.60 -21.94 -5.95
N SER A 212 29.90 -22.41 -7.00
CA SER A 212 30.54 -23.20 -8.07
C SER A 212 31.59 -22.43 -8.86
N ARG A 213 31.47 -21.10 -8.98
CA ARG A 213 32.50 -20.24 -9.60
C ARG A 213 33.77 -20.12 -8.77
N ILE A 214 33.66 -20.25 -7.44
CA ILE A 214 34.80 -20.17 -6.53
C ILE A 214 35.55 -21.51 -6.50
N SER A 215 34.82 -22.61 -6.66
CA SER A 215 35.36 -23.98 -6.59
C SER A 215 35.93 -24.51 -7.92
N ASP A 216 35.85 -23.75 -9.01
CA ASP A 216 36.38 -24.15 -10.31
C ASP A 216 37.78 -23.55 -10.54
N PRO A 217 38.87 -24.36 -10.41
CA PRO A 217 40.23 -23.89 -10.65
C PRO A 217 40.52 -23.55 -12.12
N PHE A 218 39.58 -23.83 -13.05
CA PHE A 218 39.69 -23.54 -14.48
C PHE A 218 38.73 -22.46 -14.97
N ALA A 219 37.93 -21.85 -14.09
CA ALA A 219 37.06 -20.73 -14.45
C ALA A 219 37.93 -19.50 -14.78
N ALA A 220 38.30 -19.37 -16.06
CA ALA A 220 38.91 -18.16 -16.58
C ALA A 220 38.08 -16.96 -16.13
N GLU A 221 38.72 -15.99 -15.45
CA GLU A 221 38.10 -14.68 -15.26
C GLU A 221 37.63 -14.22 -16.64
N PRO A 222 36.35 -13.81 -16.80
CA PRO A 222 35.89 -13.34 -18.08
C PRO A 222 36.82 -12.20 -18.47
N HIS A 223 37.56 -12.38 -19.57
CA HIS A 223 38.46 -11.38 -20.12
C HIS A 223 37.65 -10.10 -20.34
N SER A 224 37.68 -9.19 -19.37
CA SER A 224 37.27 -7.82 -19.56
C SER A 224 38.34 -7.21 -20.44
N ILE A 225 38.09 -7.23 -21.75
CA ILE A 225 38.85 -6.45 -22.70
C ILE A 225 38.69 -4.98 -22.30
N GLY A 226 39.72 -4.47 -21.64
CA GLY A 226 40.03 -3.05 -21.49
C GLY A 226 39.09 -2.21 -20.64
N VAL A 227 39.18 -2.29 -19.31
CA VAL A 227 39.16 -1.09 -18.44
C VAL A 227 40.01 -1.38 -17.20
N SER A 228 41.16 -0.70 -17.08
CA SER A 228 41.93 -0.65 -15.85
C SER A 228 41.19 0.19 -14.81
N GLY A 229 40.28 -0.44 -14.08
CA GLY A 229 39.65 0.12 -12.91
C GLY A 229 39.26 -1.05 -12.02
N GLY A 230 39.87 -1.16 -10.84
CA GLY A 230 39.63 -2.28 -9.92
C GLY A 230 38.18 -2.31 -9.47
N VAL A 231 37.34 -3.06 -10.20
CA VAL A 231 35.95 -3.31 -9.83
C VAL A 231 35.97 -4.12 -8.54
N LYS A 232 35.45 -3.54 -7.46
CA LYS A 232 35.44 -4.19 -6.14
C LYS A 232 34.62 -5.48 -6.24
N LYS A 233 35.02 -6.53 -5.50
CA LYS A 233 34.30 -7.84 -5.44
C LYS A 233 32.78 -7.67 -5.25
N GLY A 234 32.35 -6.67 -4.47
CA GLY A 234 30.95 -6.30 -4.28
C GLY A 234 30.22 -5.87 -5.57
N GLU A 235 30.85 -5.06 -6.43
CA GLU A 235 30.25 -4.60 -7.69
C GLU A 235 30.09 -5.72 -8.71
N LYS A 236 31.02 -6.69 -8.75
CA LYS A 236 30.89 -7.91 -9.59
C LYS A 236 29.71 -8.79 -9.13
N ASN A 237 29.49 -8.92 -7.82
CA ASN A 237 28.38 -9.69 -7.25
C ASN A 237 27.02 -8.99 -7.46
N ASP A 238 26.96 -7.67 -7.29
CA ASP A 238 25.77 -6.87 -7.60
C ASP A 238 25.32 -7.05 -9.06
N ALA A 239 26.26 -6.96 -10.01
CA ALA A 239 25.99 -7.15 -11.44
C ALA A 239 25.52 -8.58 -11.77
N PHE A 240 26.03 -9.60 -11.08
CA PHE A 240 25.55 -10.98 -11.22
C PHE A 240 24.09 -11.10 -10.75
N TRP A 241 23.77 -10.63 -9.54
CA TRP A 241 22.43 -10.73 -8.98
C TRP A 241 21.39 -9.98 -9.80
N GLN A 242 21.74 -8.80 -10.30
CA GLN A 242 20.89 -8.05 -11.22
C GLN A 242 20.60 -8.85 -12.50
N LYS A 243 21.62 -9.46 -13.12
CA LYS A 243 21.42 -10.27 -14.35
C LYS A 243 20.71 -11.60 -14.10
N PHE A 244 20.94 -12.23 -12.95
CA PHE A 244 20.41 -13.54 -12.62
C PHE A 244 18.91 -13.49 -12.27
N ALA A 245 18.49 -12.44 -11.57
CA ALA A 245 17.12 -12.34 -11.09
C ALA A 245 16.20 -11.52 -11.99
N THR A 246 16.69 -10.74 -12.96
CA THR A 246 15.87 -9.82 -13.79
C THR A 246 14.68 -10.49 -14.46
N THR A 247 14.81 -11.73 -14.91
CA THR A 247 13.80 -12.44 -15.70
C THR A 247 12.80 -13.28 -14.90
N VAL A 248 12.99 -13.43 -13.57
CA VAL A 248 12.10 -14.29 -12.77
C VAL A 248 10.86 -13.52 -12.32
N PRO A 249 9.63 -13.96 -12.69
CA PRO A 249 8.39 -13.47 -12.10
C PRO A 249 8.31 -13.97 -10.65
N LEU A 250 8.18 -13.05 -9.69
CA LEU A 250 8.33 -13.38 -8.27
C LEU A 250 7.00 -13.63 -7.54
N SER A 251 5.86 -13.24 -8.09
CA SER A 251 4.54 -13.60 -7.56
C SER A 251 3.61 -13.99 -8.70
N SER A 252 2.84 -15.05 -8.48
CA SER A 252 1.83 -15.55 -9.41
C SER A 252 0.44 -14.94 -9.17
N GLY A 253 0.27 -14.24 -8.04
CA GLY A 253 -1.04 -13.74 -7.62
C GLY A 253 -2.04 -14.89 -7.39
N PRO A 254 -3.35 -14.64 -7.46
CA PRO A 254 -4.37 -15.67 -7.20
C PRO A 254 -4.43 -16.79 -8.27
N HIS A 255 -3.67 -16.64 -9.36
CA HIS A 255 -3.67 -17.58 -10.49
C HIS A 255 -2.41 -18.44 -10.46
N ALA A 256 -2.57 -19.76 -10.48
CA ALA A 256 -1.48 -20.65 -10.84
C ALA A 256 -1.25 -20.59 -12.37
N SER A 257 -0.06 -20.98 -12.83
CA SER A 257 0.14 -21.30 -14.24
C SER A 257 -0.94 -22.30 -14.68
N HIS A 258 -1.53 -22.08 -15.86
CA HIS A 258 -2.63 -22.89 -16.43
C HIS A 258 -4.05 -22.66 -15.91
N GLY A 259 -4.34 -21.51 -15.27
CA GLY A 259 -5.72 -21.07 -15.03
C GLY A 259 -6.46 -21.78 -13.88
N MET A 260 -5.74 -22.56 -13.08
CA MET A 260 -6.25 -23.09 -11.80
C MET A 260 -6.06 -22.07 -10.68
N LEU A 261 -6.99 -22.02 -9.73
CA LEU A 261 -6.87 -21.19 -8.52
C LEU A 261 -5.71 -21.71 -7.66
N GLY A 262 -4.81 -20.81 -7.26
CA GLY A 262 -3.71 -21.15 -6.35
C GLY A 262 -4.22 -21.35 -4.93
N TYR A 263 -4.45 -22.59 -4.50
CA TYR A 263 -4.88 -22.93 -3.14
C TYR A 263 -3.96 -22.31 -2.07
N GLU A 264 -2.65 -22.27 -2.32
CA GLU A 264 -1.65 -21.69 -1.41
C GLU A 264 -1.85 -20.18 -1.22
N TRP A 265 -2.24 -19.46 -2.28
CA TRP A 265 -2.51 -18.03 -2.23
C TRP A 265 -3.70 -17.74 -1.30
N TYR A 266 -4.78 -18.51 -1.43
CA TYR A 266 -5.96 -18.35 -0.58
C TYR A 266 -5.68 -18.72 0.87
N ILE A 267 -4.86 -19.74 1.15
CA ILE A 267 -4.44 -20.04 2.52
C ILE A 267 -3.64 -18.87 3.09
N LEU A 268 -2.66 -18.36 2.35
CA LEU A 268 -1.86 -17.23 2.80
C LEU A 268 -2.76 -16.02 3.08
N ARG A 269 -3.70 -15.73 2.19
CA ARG A 269 -4.72 -14.68 2.36
C ARG A 269 -5.51 -14.86 3.65
N MET A 270 -5.99 -16.08 3.92
CA MET A 270 -6.74 -16.38 5.14
C MET A 270 -5.89 -16.24 6.41
N LYS A 271 -4.62 -16.69 6.37
CA LYS A 271 -3.68 -16.56 7.50
C LYS A 271 -3.38 -15.09 7.79
N VAL A 272 -3.07 -14.29 6.77
CA VAL A 272 -2.82 -12.85 6.91
C VAL A 272 -4.09 -12.13 7.39
N GLY A 273 -5.25 -12.49 6.85
CA GLY A 273 -6.54 -11.96 7.31
C GLY A 273 -6.84 -12.28 8.78
N ALA A 274 -6.53 -13.50 9.23
CA ALA A 274 -6.66 -13.89 10.63
C ALA A 274 -5.72 -13.10 11.54
N ILE A 275 -4.45 -12.92 11.15
CA ILE A 275 -3.48 -12.11 11.90
C ILE A 275 -3.95 -10.67 12.01
N LEU A 276 -4.41 -10.06 10.90
CA LEU A 276 -4.94 -8.70 10.91
C LEU A 276 -6.14 -8.58 11.85
N SER A 277 -7.10 -9.51 11.75
CA SER A 277 -8.35 -9.46 12.50
C SER A 277 -8.10 -9.63 14.00
N LEU A 278 -7.33 -10.64 14.39
CA LEU A 278 -6.95 -10.87 15.79
C LEU A 278 -6.11 -9.71 16.33
N GLY A 279 -5.12 -9.26 15.55
CA GLY A 279 -4.30 -8.09 15.89
C GLY A 279 -5.15 -6.85 16.10
N MET A 280 -6.18 -6.62 15.26
CA MET A 280 -7.09 -5.48 15.40
C MET A 280 -7.96 -5.58 16.66
N LEU A 281 -8.45 -6.78 17.00
CA LEU A 281 -9.20 -7.01 18.24
C LEU A 281 -8.34 -6.70 19.47
N SER A 282 -7.09 -7.17 19.50
CA SER A 282 -6.14 -6.83 20.55
C SER A 282 -5.82 -5.34 20.56
N PHE A 283 -5.61 -4.74 19.39
CA PHE A 283 -5.32 -3.32 19.27
C PHE A 283 -6.42 -2.46 19.88
N MET A 284 -7.68 -2.84 19.76
CA MET A 284 -8.81 -2.16 20.40
C MET A 284 -8.92 -2.46 21.91
N GLY A 285 -8.59 -3.68 22.33
CA GLY A 285 -8.74 -4.13 23.71
C GLY A 285 -7.62 -3.71 24.67
N GLU A 286 -6.42 -3.45 24.13
CA GLU A 286 -5.28 -3.03 24.94
C GLU A 286 -5.53 -1.63 25.55
N LYS A 287 -4.89 -1.32 26.68
CA LYS A 287 -4.95 0.04 27.29
C LYS A 287 -3.60 0.75 27.28
N SER A 288 -2.54 0.04 26.93
CA SER A 288 -1.20 0.61 26.85
C SER A 288 -1.10 1.55 25.64
N ARG A 289 -0.48 2.72 25.82
CA ARG A 289 -0.28 3.68 24.73
C ARG A 289 0.68 3.19 23.65
N SER A 290 1.59 2.28 23.99
CA SER A 290 2.61 1.73 23.09
C SER A 290 2.15 0.49 22.32
N ARG A 291 0.99 -0.08 22.69
CA ARG A 291 0.39 -1.27 22.09
C ARG A 291 1.35 -2.47 21.98
N LEU A 292 2.19 -2.65 23.01
CA LEU A 292 3.26 -3.67 23.01
C LEU A 292 2.69 -5.09 23.13
N GLU A 293 1.59 -5.27 23.84
CA GLU A 293 0.95 -6.59 23.97
C GLU A 293 0.36 -7.03 22.62
N THR A 294 -0.27 -6.09 21.91
CA THR A 294 -0.74 -6.31 20.53
C THR A 294 0.41 -6.71 19.61
N LYS A 295 1.54 -5.99 19.65
CA LYS A 295 2.73 -6.37 18.85
C LYS A 295 3.25 -7.75 19.20
N SER A 296 3.34 -8.07 20.49
CA SER A 296 3.79 -9.38 20.96
C SER A 296 2.85 -10.51 20.53
N MET A 297 1.54 -10.29 20.64
CA MET A 297 0.51 -11.23 20.23
C MET A 297 0.55 -11.46 18.72
N VAL A 298 0.61 -10.40 17.92
CA VAL A 298 0.73 -10.48 16.45
C VAL A 298 1.96 -11.29 16.04
N ARG A 299 3.13 -11.03 16.65
CA ARG A 299 4.35 -11.81 16.42
C ARG A 299 4.17 -13.28 16.81
N SER A 300 3.51 -13.56 17.93
CA SER A 300 3.25 -14.93 18.38
C SER A 300 2.34 -15.68 17.40
N ILE A 301 1.29 -15.03 16.88
CA ILE A 301 0.41 -15.62 15.87
C ILE A 301 1.17 -15.87 14.57
N ILE A 302 1.97 -14.89 14.11
CA ILE A 302 2.84 -15.05 12.92
C ILE A 302 3.72 -16.28 13.06
N CYS A 303 4.41 -16.45 14.19
CA CYS A 303 5.27 -17.62 14.45
C CYS A 303 4.49 -18.94 14.49
N GLY A 304 3.22 -18.91 14.93
CA GLY A 304 2.39 -20.10 15.06
C GLY A 304 1.73 -20.56 13.77
N ILE A 305 1.40 -19.65 12.83
CA ILE A 305 0.59 -20.00 11.65
C ILE A 305 1.31 -19.81 10.30
N LEU A 306 2.42 -19.07 10.24
CA LEU A 306 3.24 -18.88 9.03
C LEU A 306 4.53 -19.67 9.11
#